data_AF-A0A2Z5JRK7-F1
#
_entry.id   AF-A0A2Z5JRK7-F1
#
_cell.length_a   1.000
_cell.length_b   1.000
_cell.length_c   1.000
_cell.angle_alpha   90.00
_cell.angle_beta   90.00
_cell.angle_gamma   90.00
#
_symmetry.space_group_name_H-M   'P 1'
#
loop_
_entity.id
_entity.type
_entity.pdbx_description
1 polymer ?
#
loop_
_entity_poly.entity_id
_entity_poly.type
_entity_poly.pdbx_seq_one_letter_code
_entity_poly.pdbx_strand_id
1 'polypeptide(L)'
;MRLNTAGPQAGGAASGGDADLVVHQDDLGAVGNEAFRVHGELQKRADLAGAGIDKDGAGTTARAAAELQGRNFSAGGELYTTLEVWSSQVKTVLQMCAHISNHLDYSKKMHANDEVEIAASFARRDGSPVPVSELLKYVK
;
A
#
# COMPACT_ATOMS: atom_id res chain seq x y z
N MET A 1 -8.91 19.78 9.75
CA MET A 1 -8.59 18.85 8.65
C MET A 1 -9.41 19.28 7.44
N ARG A 2 -8.80 19.97 6.47
CA ARG A 2 -9.49 20.44 5.25
C ARG A 2 -9.07 19.56 4.08
N LEU A 3 -10.05 18.94 3.43
CA LEU A 3 -9.88 18.23 2.16
C LEU A 3 -9.63 19.25 1.05
N ASN A 4 -8.62 19.00 0.22
CA ASN A 4 -8.34 19.81 -0.96
C ASN A 4 -9.35 19.44 -2.06
N THR A 5 -10.44 20.21 -2.17
CA THR A 5 -11.39 20.06 -3.28
C THR A 5 -10.80 20.69 -4.52
N ALA A 6 -10.46 19.89 -5.53
CA ALA A 6 -10.22 20.40 -6.88
C ALA A 6 -11.44 21.22 -7.32
N GLY A 7 -11.20 22.45 -7.76
CA GLY A 7 -12.26 23.41 -8.11
C GLY A 7 -13.12 22.97 -9.30
N PRO A 8 -14.21 23.71 -9.61
CA PRO A 8 -15.13 23.34 -10.67
C PRO A 8 -14.41 23.40 -12.02
N GLN A 9 -14.30 22.26 -12.70
CA GLN A 9 -13.67 22.16 -14.00
C GLN A 9 -14.63 22.74 -15.06
N ALA A 10 -14.25 23.88 -15.65
CA ALA A 10 -14.96 24.47 -16.76
C ALA A 10 -14.86 23.53 -17.98
N GLY A 11 -16.00 23.22 -18.59
CA GLY A 11 -16.09 22.45 -19.81
C GLY A 11 -15.28 23.10 -20.94
N GLY A 12 -14.26 22.38 -21.40
CA GLY A 12 -13.45 22.70 -22.57
C GLY A 12 -13.40 21.47 -23.48
N ALA A 13 -13.67 21.69 -24.76
CA ALA A 13 -13.89 20.67 -25.78
C ALA A 13 -12.80 19.59 -25.87
N ALA A 14 -13.25 18.35 -26.06
CA ALA A 14 -12.44 17.18 -26.33
C ALA A 14 -11.56 17.39 -27.57
N SER A 15 -10.24 17.26 -27.41
CA SER A 15 -9.33 16.98 -28.51
C SER A 15 -8.14 16.15 -28.03
N GLY A 16 -8.15 14.87 -28.44
CA GLY A 16 -6.97 14.03 -28.69
C GLY A 16 -5.97 13.83 -27.57
N GLY A 17 -6.12 12.73 -26.83
CA GLY A 17 -5.08 12.20 -25.95
C GLY A 17 -5.65 11.75 -24.61
N ASP A 18 -6.59 10.81 -24.66
CA ASP A 18 -6.90 9.97 -23.51
C ASP A 18 -5.61 9.19 -23.19
N ALA A 19 -4.74 9.78 -22.37
CA ALA A 19 -3.75 9.02 -21.63
C ALA A 19 -4.55 8.26 -20.57
N ASP A 20 -5.19 7.23 -21.10
CA ASP A 20 -6.07 6.24 -20.53
C ASP A 20 -5.43 5.69 -19.26
N LEU A 21 -6.08 5.88 -18.12
CA LEU A 21 -5.66 5.31 -16.83
C LEU A 21 -5.96 3.80 -16.83
N VAL A 22 -5.46 3.07 -17.83
CA VAL A 22 -5.52 1.61 -17.88
C VAL A 22 -4.53 1.07 -16.88
N VAL A 23 -5.01 0.20 -15.99
CA VAL A 23 -4.19 -0.50 -15.02
C VAL A 23 -4.37 -1.99 -15.23
N HIS A 24 -3.27 -2.74 -15.35
CA HIS A 24 -3.31 -4.18 -15.49
C HIS A 24 -3.13 -4.89 -14.14
N GLN A 25 -3.69 -6.09 -14.01
CA GLN A 25 -3.60 -6.90 -12.79
C GLN A 25 -2.15 -7.20 -12.38
N ASP A 26 -1.25 -7.35 -13.35
CA ASP A 26 0.17 -7.57 -13.10
C ASP A 26 0.86 -6.33 -12.55
N ASP A 27 0.49 -5.13 -13.03
CA ASP A 27 1.01 -3.87 -12.51
C ASP A 27 0.57 -3.64 -11.06
N LEU A 28 -0.71 -3.88 -10.75
CA LEU A 28 -1.24 -3.80 -9.39
C LEU A 28 -0.57 -4.83 -8.47
N GLY A 29 -0.34 -6.05 -8.98
CA GLY A 29 0.40 -7.08 -8.27
C GLY A 29 1.84 -6.68 -7.96
N ALA A 30 2.53 -6.05 -8.93
CA ALA A 30 3.89 -5.56 -8.77
C ALA A 30 3.97 -4.46 -7.70
N VAL A 31 3.03 -3.51 -7.70
CA VAL A 31 2.96 -2.45 -6.67
C VAL A 31 2.68 -3.03 -5.29
N GLY A 32 1.74 -3.99 -5.18
CA GLY A 32 1.44 -4.65 -3.90
C GLY A 32 2.65 -5.40 -3.34
N ASN A 33 3.36 -6.15 -4.20
CA ASN A 33 4.58 -6.85 -3.81
C ASN A 33 5.71 -5.91 -3.39
N GLU A 34 5.87 -4.79 -4.08
CA GLU A 34 6.87 -3.78 -3.71
C GLU A 34 6.54 -3.13 -2.36
N ALA A 35 5.27 -2.82 -2.10
CA ALA A 35 4.82 -2.34 -0.79
C ALA A 35 5.12 -3.34 0.33
N PHE A 36 4.91 -4.64 0.08
CA PHE A 36 5.28 -5.71 1.02
C PHE A 36 6.80 -5.77 1.28
N ARG A 37 7.61 -5.64 0.22
CA ARG A 37 9.07 -5.62 0.31
C ARG A 37 9.55 -4.43 1.14
N VAL A 38 9.04 -3.23 0.86
CA VAL A 38 9.37 -2.00 1.61
C VAL A 38 8.95 -2.13 3.07
N HIS A 39 7.76 -2.67 3.35
CA HIS A 39 7.33 -2.95 4.72
C HIS A 39 8.34 -3.82 5.47
N GLY A 40 8.74 -4.96 4.89
CA GLY A 40 9.68 -5.89 5.52
C GLY A 40 11.07 -5.29 5.72
N GLU A 41 11.60 -4.56 4.74
CA GLU A 41 12.92 -3.92 4.88
C GLU A 41 12.90 -2.75 5.87
N LEU A 42 11.85 -1.93 5.85
CA LEU A 42 11.70 -0.83 6.80
C LEU A 42 11.55 -1.37 8.23
N GLN A 43 10.77 -2.43 8.43
CA GLN A 43 10.61 -3.06 9.74
C GLN A 43 11.95 -3.55 10.32
N LYS A 44 12.79 -4.18 9.48
CA LYS A 44 14.11 -4.67 9.91
C LYS A 44 15.10 -3.53 10.18
N ARG A 45 15.13 -2.53 9.31
CA ARG A 45 16.17 -1.49 9.30
C ARG A 45 15.86 -0.32 10.22
N ALA A 46 14.59 -0.02 10.44
CA ALA A 46 14.19 1.07 11.31
C ALA A 46 14.30 0.73 12.80
N ASP A 47 14.80 -0.47 13.15
CA ASP A 47 15.00 -1.03 14.51
C ASP A 47 14.53 -0.10 15.63
N LEU A 48 13.22 -0.14 15.84
CA LEU A 48 12.50 0.90 16.53
C LEU A 48 12.50 0.71 18.06
N ALA A 49 13.04 -0.40 18.56
CA ALA A 49 12.93 -0.71 19.97
C ALA A 49 13.94 -1.71 20.58
N GLY A 50 14.79 -2.46 19.87
CA GLY A 50 15.42 -3.56 20.62
C GLY A 50 16.54 -4.41 20.05
N ALA A 51 17.11 -4.13 18.87
CA ALA A 51 18.38 -4.77 18.49
C ALA A 51 19.58 -3.86 18.78
N GLY A 52 19.61 -3.30 20.00
CA GLY A 52 20.90 -2.98 20.60
C GLY A 52 21.75 -4.26 20.75
N ILE A 53 23.07 -4.09 20.87
CA ILE A 53 24.08 -5.17 21.02
C ILE A 53 23.73 -6.18 22.15
N ASP A 54 22.88 -5.76 23.07
CA ASP A 54 22.36 -6.40 24.26
C ASP A 54 20.82 -6.45 24.22
N LYS A 55 20.27 -7.64 24.46
CA LYS A 55 18.84 -8.00 24.34
C LYS A 55 17.94 -7.37 25.42
N ASP A 56 18.45 -6.37 26.13
CA ASP A 56 17.85 -5.74 27.31
C ASP A 56 16.82 -4.65 26.97
N GLY A 57 16.35 -4.60 25.72
CA GLY A 57 15.09 -3.93 25.37
C GLY A 57 15.16 -2.42 25.10
N ALA A 58 16.33 -1.78 25.15
CA ALA A 58 16.51 -0.41 24.69
C ALA A 58 17.31 -0.36 23.38
N GLY A 59 16.84 0.41 22.39
CA GLY A 59 17.61 0.68 21.17
C GLY A 59 18.84 1.55 21.44
N THR A 60 19.84 1.53 20.55
CA THR A 60 21.09 2.31 20.70
C THR A 60 20.84 3.81 20.86
N THR A 61 19.87 4.37 20.14
CA THR A 61 19.46 5.78 20.26
C THR A 61 18.86 6.09 21.63
N ALA A 62 18.04 5.21 22.19
CA ALA A 62 17.45 5.40 23.52
C ALA A 62 18.52 5.37 24.62
N ARG A 63 19.53 4.50 24.50
CA ARG A 63 20.68 4.46 25.43
C ARG A 63 21.52 5.72 25.33
N ALA A 64 21.80 6.20 24.11
CA ALA A 64 22.53 7.44 23.91
C ALA A 64 21.79 8.65 24.52
N ALA A 65 20.46 8.71 24.34
CA ALA A 65 19.62 9.74 24.94
C ALA A 65 19.68 9.69 26.48
N ALA A 66 19.56 8.49 27.06
CA ALA A 66 19.67 8.27 28.50
C ALA A 66 21.04 8.69 29.06
N GLU A 67 22.13 8.32 28.39
CA GLU A 67 23.50 8.69 28.79
C GLU A 67 23.72 10.21 28.77
N LEU A 68 23.28 10.88 27.70
CA LEU A 68 23.37 12.34 27.58
C LEU A 68 22.57 13.02 28.69
N GLN A 69 21.35 12.55 28.93
CA GLN A 69 20.48 13.10 29.97
C GLN A 69 21.05 12.86 31.37
N GLY A 70 21.58 11.67 31.66
CA GLY A 70 22.23 11.34 32.93
C GLY A 70 23.48 12.18 33.20
N ARG A 71 24.12 12.69 32.14
CA ARG A 71 25.24 13.64 32.21
C ARG A 71 24.81 15.11 32.18
N ASN A 72 23.52 15.41 32.36
CA ASN A 72 22.93 16.74 32.36
C ASN A 72 23.04 17.50 31.02
N PHE A 73 23.22 16.80 29.89
CA PHE A 73 23.10 17.41 28.57
C PHE A 73 21.62 17.49 28.17
N SER A 74 21.13 18.70 27.87
CA SER A 74 19.77 18.94 27.36
C SER A 74 19.47 18.15 26.08
N ALA A 75 20.50 17.90 25.26
CA ALA A 75 20.43 17.09 24.05
C ALA A 75 19.89 15.67 24.28
N GLY A 76 19.98 15.11 25.50
CA GLY A 76 19.41 13.81 25.82
C GLY A 76 17.87 13.79 25.72
N GLY A 77 17.20 14.81 26.27
CA GLY A 77 15.75 14.95 26.16
C GLY A 77 15.28 15.18 24.73
N GLU A 78 15.98 16.06 24.00
CA GLU A 78 15.69 16.31 22.58
C GLU A 78 15.86 15.06 21.71
N LEU A 79 16.87 14.24 22.00
CA LEU A 79 17.10 12.97 21.30
C LEU A 79 16.01 11.95 21.60
N TYR A 80 15.47 11.91 22.82
CA TYR A 80 14.29 11.11 23.16
C TYR A 80 13.06 11.54 22.35
N THR A 81 12.75 12.84 22.34
CA THR A 81 11.62 13.37 21.55
C THR A 81 11.79 13.06 20.06
N THR A 82 13.01 13.19 19.54
CA THR A 82 13.33 12.83 18.15
C THR A 82 13.08 11.34 17.89
N LEU A 83 13.48 10.46 18.81
CA LEU A 83 13.24 9.02 18.72
C LEU A 83 11.74 8.68 18.75
N GLU A 84 10.95 9.35 19.58
CA GLU A 84 9.49 9.17 19.64
C GLU A 84 8.81 9.57 18.33
N VAL A 85 9.18 10.73 17.77
CA VAL A 85 8.66 11.20 16.49
C VAL A 85 9.05 10.24 15.37
N TRP A 86 10.33 9.86 15.28
CA TRP A 86 10.80 8.85 14.31
C TRP A 86 9.99 7.56 14.41
N SER A 87 9.79 7.06 15.64
CA SER A 87 9.05 5.84 15.90
C SER A 87 7.60 5.93 15.45
N SER A 88 6.95 7.06 15.71
CA SER A 88 5.59 7.31 15.25
C SER A 88 5.50 7.29 13.73
N GLN A 89 6.39 8.04 13.05
CA GLN A 89 6.37 8.15 11.58
C GLN A 89 6.67 6.82 10.89
N VAL A 90 7.66 6.05 11.37
CA VAL A 90 7.96 4.72 10.83
C VAL A 90 6.76 3.79 10.96
N LYS A 91 6.08 3.79 12.11
CA LYS A 91 4.86 2.98 12.31
C LYS A 91 3.76 3.38 11.33
N THR A 92 3.57 4.67 11.09
CA THR A 92 2.60 5.16 10.10
C THR A 92 2.94 4.67 8.69
N VAL A 93 4.21 4.76 8.27
CA VAL A 93 4.64 4.27 6.94
C VAL A 93 4.48 2.76 6.83
N LEU A 94 4.85 1.99 7.86
CA LEU A 94 4.63 0.54 7.89
C LEU A 94 3.14 0.20 7.72
N GLN A 95 2.25 0.87 8.46
CA GLN A 95 0.81 0.66 8.30
C GLN A 95 0.34 0.99 6.88
N MET A 96 0.79 2.08 6.28
CA MET A 96 0.43 2.44 4.91
C MET A 96 0.91 1.38 3.90
N CYS A 97 2.15 0.89 3.99
CA CYS A 97 2.65 -0.17 3.13
C CYS A 97 1.85 -1.47 3.29
N ALA A 98 1.51 -1.85 4.53
CA ALA A 98 0.66 -3.00 4.79
C ALA A 98 -0.76 -2.82 4.19
N HIS A 99 -1.35 -1.64 4.35
CA HIS A 99 -2.67 -1.32 3.77
C HIS A 99 -2.66 -1.41 2.24
N ILE A 100 -1.65 -0.83 1.58
CA ILE A 100 -1.51 -0.89 0.11
C ILE A 100 -1.35 -2.33 -0.35
N SER A 101 -0.42 -3.07 0.25
CA SER A 101 -0.17 -4.48 -0.09
C SER A 101 -1.43 -5.33 0.07
N ASN A 102 -2.14 -5.20 1.19
CA ASN A 102 -3.34 -5.98 1.46
C ASN A 102 -4.50 -5.60 0.53
N HIS A 103 -4.66 -4.30 0.26
CA HIS A 103 -5.74 -3.82 -0.61
C HIS A 103 -5.56 -4.31 -2.05
N LEU A 104 -4.34 -4.24 -2.60
CA LEU A 104 -4.07 -4.67 -3.96
C LEU A 104 -4.15 -6.19 -4.12
N ASP A 105 -3.69 -6.96 -3.12
CA ASP A 105 -3.88 -8.42 -3.09
C ASP A 105 -5.36 -8.80 -3.07
N TYR A 106 -6.17 -8.08 -2.28
CA TYR A 106 -7.62 -8.26 -2.26
C TYR A 106 -8.27 -7.93 -3.60
N SER A 107 -7.97 -6.77 -4.20
CA SER A 107 -8.53 -6.37 -5.49
C SER A 107 -8.18 -7.37 -6.59
N LYS A 108 -6.94 -7.87 -6.62
CA LYS A 108 -6.52 -8.91 -7.58
C LYS A 108 -7.31 -10.20 -7.41
N LYS A 109 -7.51 -10.66 -6.18
CA LYS A 109 -8.29 -11.88 -5.89
C LYS A 109 -9.77 -11.72 -6.24
N MET A 110 -10.36 -10.56 -5.94
CA MET A 110 -11.75 -10.27 -6.29
C MET A 110 -11.96 -10.27 -7.80
N HIS A 111 -11.12 -9.56 -8.56
CA HIS A 111 -11.25 -9.55 -10.02
C HIS A 111 -11.06 -10.92 -10.66
N ALA A 112 -10.11 -11.73 -10.17
CA ALA A 112 -9.95 -13.09 -10.64
C ALA A 112 -11.19 -13.97 -10.36
N ASN A 113 -11.89 -13.74 -9.24
CA ASN A 113 -13.15 -14.42 -8.94
C ASN A 113 -14.28 -13.95 -9.88
N ASP A 114 -14.38 -12.64 -10.10
CA ASP A 114 -15.37 -12.06 -11.01
C ASP A 114 -15.19 -12.60 -12.45
N GLU A 115 -13.94 -12.74 -12.92
CA GLU A 115 -13.64 -13.34 -14.23
C GLU A 115 -14.12 -14.79 -14.33
N VAL A 116 -13.97 -15.58 -13.26
CA VAL A 116 -14.47 -16.96 -13.19
C VAL A 116 -16.00 -17.00 -13.19
N GLU A 117 -16.66 -16.13 -12.42
CA GLU A 117 -18.12 -16.06 -12.37
C GLU A 117 -18.72 -15.63 -13.72
N ILE A 118 -18.13 -14.62 -14.36
CA ILE A 118 -18.51 -14.19 -15.70
C ILE A 118 -18.31 -15.34 -16.69
N ALA A 119 -17.14 -15.99 -16.72
CA ALA A 119 -16.88 -17.10 -17.62
C ALA A 119 -17.88 -18.26 -17.42
N ALA A 120 -18.23 -18.58 -16.17
CA ALA A 120 -19.24 -19.58 -15.85
C ALA A 120 -20.64 -19.18 -16.34
N SER A 121 -21.01 -17.90 -16.23
CA SER A 121 -22.30 -17.39 -16.72
C SER A 121 -22.44 -17.47 -18.25
N PHE A 122 -21.31 -17.44 -18.99
CA PHE A 122 -21.24 -17.55 -20.45
C PHE A 122 -20.83 -18.95 -20.94
N ALA A 123 -20.88 -19.97 -20.09
CA ALA A 123 -20.64 -21.36 -20.46
C ALA A 123 -21.95 -22.10 -20.78
N ARG A 124 -21.90 -22.97 -21.78
CA ARG A 124 -22.97 -23.94 -22.02
C ARG A 124 -23.01 -24.98 -20.90
N ARG A 125 -24.09 -25.76 -20.85
CA ARG A 125 -24.28 -26.82 -19.85
C ARG A 125 -23.20 -27.91 -19.88
N ASP A 126 -22.45 -28.02 -20.97
CA ASP A 126 -21.31 -28.92 -21.16
C ASP A 126 -19.96 -28.27 -20.80
N GLY A 127 -19.96 -27.03 -20.30
CA GLY A 127 -18.76 -26.26 -19.96
C GLY A 127 -18.08 -25.58 -21.15
N SER A 128 -18.59 -25.73 -22.37
CA SER A 128 -18.02 -25.05 -23.55
C SER A 128 -18.38 -23.55 -23.58
N PRO A 129 -17.48 -22.66 -24.05
CA PRO A 129 -17.80 -21.23 -24.18
C PRO A 129 -18.97 -20.99 -25.14
N VAL A 130 -19.87 -20.08 -24.80
CA VAL A 130 -20.91 -19.60 -25.73
C VAL A 130 -20.28 -18.68 -26.77
N PRO A 131 -20.40 -18.97 -28.08
CA PRO A 131 -19.82 -18.12 -29.13
C PRO A 131 -20.60 -16.81 -29.28
N VAL A 132 -19.91 -15.73 -29.64
CA VAL A 132 -20.50 -14.38 -29.83
C VAL A 132 -21.65 -14.39 -30.84
N SER A 133 -21.64 -15.29 -31.83
CA SER A 133 -22.75 -15.47 -32.79
C SER A 133 -24.08 -15.85 -32.15
N GLU A 134 -24.07 -16.52 -30.99
CA GLU A 134 -25.30 -16.81 -30.23
C GLU A 134 -25.80 -15.57 -29.49
N LEU A 135 -24.91 -14.70 -28.98
CA LEU A 135 -25.29 -13.43 -28.34
C LEU A 135 -25.96 -12.48 -29.33
N LEU A 136 -25.49 -12.46 -30.59
CA LEU A 136 -26.07 -11.63 -31.66
C LEU A 136 -27.52 -11.99 -32.00
N LYS A 137 -28.02 -13.16 -31.59
CA LYS A 137 -29.44 -13.52 -31.77
C LYS A 137 -30.38 -12.76 -30.82
N TYR A 138 -29.85 -12.20 -29.74
CA TYR A 138 -30.62 -11.52 -28.69
C TYR A 138 -30.50 -9.99 -28.74
N VAL A 139 -29.60 -9.45 -29.55
CA VAL A 139 -29.40 -8.00 -29.73
C VAL A 139 -30.01 -7.62 -31.09
N LYS A 140 -31.07 -6.79 -31.09
CA LYS A 140 -31.72 -6.24 -32.30
C LYS A 140 -31.04 -4.97 -32.78
#